data_AF-A0A9N8JNG6-F1
#
_entry.id   AF-A0A9N8JNG6-F1
#
_cell.length_a   1.000
_cell.length_b   1.000
_cell.length_c   1.000
_cell.angle_alpha   90.00
_cell.angle_beta   90.00
_cell.angle_gamma   90.00
#
_symmetry.space_group_name_H-M   'P 1'
#
loop_
_entity.id
_entity.type
_entity.pdbx_description
1 polymer ?
#
loop_
_entity_poly.entity_id
_entity_poly.type
_entity_poly.pdbx_seq_one_letter_code
_entity_poly.pdbx_strand_id
1 'polypeptide(L)'
;MAITKFVSLDHTRIPGFPDAPVHLDRAPIKMVDDVDAGFTQHTDTSNLTTAVGITTILFRWSPDALHAFLDIDAWFSFTWQLTISSVCKYEIGRVENQITIGKLDAEGEKWELMLTYNIATQGQDRGKWIPNTAESMLGNTDLTDAAQIDRLARNFAKDLCLQEVWFTSKGRKHELFVEYALMDPFSDGIPMNPHWLYDAPNVGHCTTCDVYKDVKPLQRCGRCGTAAYCCALHQKLDWPVHKTTCNMSLEDRGQMLKISQHGGLVGWDLSQRLENEDEEEPKGEEAQAKKMSKNPNFVTPQLKGQRQTNFSINMM
;
A
#
# COMPACT_ATOMS: atom_id res chain seq x y z
N MET A 1 -13.17 22.70 -20.13
CA MET A 1 -12.11 22.37 -19.15
C MET A 1 -11.33 21.19 -19.71
N ALA A 2 -10.02 21.13 -19.49
CA ALA A 2 -9.25 19.95 -19.90
C ALA A 2 -9.67 18.75 -19.05
N ILE A 3 -9.93 17.61 -19.69
CA ILE A 3 -10.29 16.37 -18.99
C ILE A 3 -9.08 15.75 -18.28
N THR A 4 -9.29 15.07 -17.15
CA THR A 4 -8.23 14.36 -16.44
C THR A 4 -7.59 13.32 -17.35
N LYS A 5 -6.26 13.38 -17.46
CA LYS A 5 -5.45 12.39 -18.17
C LYS A 5 -4.84 11.39 -17.19
N PHE A 6 -4.50 10.22 -17.70
CA PHE A 6 -4.00 9.12 -16.90
C PHE A 6 -2.74 8.51 -17.51
N VAL A 7 -1.82 8.10 -16.65
CA VAL A 7 -0.68 7.24 -16.99
C VAL A 7 -1.07 5.79 -16.69
N SER A 8 -0.82 4.89 -17.65
CA SER A 8 -1.04 3.46 -17.45
C SER A 8 0.08 2.85 -16.59
N LEU A 9 -0.34 2.00 -15.65
CA LEU A 9 0.53 1.17 -14.82
C LEU A 9 0.30 -0.33 -15.10
N ASP A 10 -0.01 -0.69 -16.35
CA ASP A 10 -0.30 -2.09 -16.75
C ASP A 10 0.87 -3.06 -16.51
N HIS A 11 2.07 -2.55 -16.27
CA HIS A 11 3.27 -3.31 -15.93
C HIS A 11 3.39 -3.60 -14.43
N THR A 12 2.58 -2.99 -13.57
CA THR A 12 2.58 -3.24 -12.12
C THR A 12 2.21 -4.68 -11.83
N ARG A 13 2.99 -5.32 -10.96
CA ARG A 13 2.81 -6.71 -10.52
C ARG A 13 2.96 -6.78 -9.02
N ILE A 14 2.18 -7.64 -8.38
CA ILE A 14 2.38 -7.91 -6.96
C ILE A 14 3.69 -8.71 -6.82
N PRO A 15 4.62 -8.31 -5.93
CA PRO A 15 5.82 -9.10 -5.66
C PRO A 15 5.49 -10.56 -5.32
N GLY A 16 6.18 -11.51 -5.94
CA GLY A 16 5.85 -12.93 -5.88
C GLY A 16 4.90 -13.42 -6.99
N PHE A 17 4.32 -12.52 -7.78
CA PHE A 17 3.45 -12.82 -8.93
C PHE A 17 3.86 -12.04 -10.20
N PRO A 18 5.08 -12.24 -10.72
CA PRO A 18 5.65 -11.41 -11.80
C PRO A 18 4.85 -11.48 -13.11
N ASP A 19 4.17 -12.59 -13.37
CA ASP A 19 3.42 -12.80 -14.62
C ASP A 19 1.92 -12.54 -14.48
N ALA A 20 1.43 -12.23 -13.27
CA ALA A 20 0.01 -12.10 -13.01
C ALA A 20 -0.45 -10.63 -13.11
N PRO A 21 -1.17 -10.23 -14.17
CA PRO A 21 -1.75 -8.91 -14.23
C PRO A 21 -2.81 -8.71 -13.14
N VAL A 22 -2.86 -7.50 -12.62
CA VAL A 22 -3.79 -7.07 -11.58
C VAL A 22 -4.64 -5.91 -12.09
N HIS A 23 -5.93 -5.95 -11.76
CA HIS A 23 -6.88 -4.87 -11.97
C HIS A 23 -7.26 -4.25 -10.62
N LEU A 24 -7.64 -2.98 -10.64
CA LEU A 24 -8.23 -2.31 -9.49
C LEU A 24 -9.61 -1.80 -9.88
N ASP A 25 -10.63 -2.15 -9.08
CA ASP A 25 -12.03 -1.87 -9.40
C ASP A 25 -12.41 -2.33 -10.82
N ARG A 26 -12.01 -3.57 -11.15
CA ARG A 26 -12.20 -4.23 -12.47
C ARG A 26 -11.55 -3.54 -13.67
N ALA A 27 -10.73 -2.52 -13.46
CA ALA A 27 -10.04 -1.80 -14.53
C ALA A 27 -8.51 -2.01 -14.44
N PRO A 28 -7.78 -1.91 -15.58
CA PRO A 28 -6.33 -1.84 -15.56
C PRO A 28 -5.85 -0.66 -14.70
N ILE A 29 -4.74 -0.86 -13.98
CA ILE A 29 -4.23 0.10 -13.00
C ILE A 29 -3.75 1.36 -13.72
N LYS A 30 -4.22 2.51 -13.25
CA LYS A 30 -3.88 3.82 -13.79
C LYS A 30 -3.71 4.81 -12.66
N MET A 31 -2.88 5.82 -12.89
CA MET A 31 -2.77 6.99 -12.02
C MET A 31 -3.04 8.26 -12.81
N VAL A 32 -3.37 9.35 -12.12
CA VAL A 32 -3.46 10.69 -12.71
C VAL A 32 -2.11 11.06 -13.32
N ASP A 33 -2.13 11.66 -14.50
CA ASP A 33 -0.97 12.30 -15.10
C ASP A 33 -0.78 13.70 -14.48
N ASP A 34 -0.27 13.75 -13.25
CA ASP A 34 -0.08 14.99 -12.50
C ASP A 34 1.13 15.82 -12.99
N VAL A 35 2.09 15.21 -13.66
CA VAL A 35 3.35 15.87 -14.07
C VAL A 35 3.20 16.54 -15.44
N ASP A 36 2.68 15.82 -16.44
CA ASP A 36 2.69 16.31 -17.83
C ASP A 36 1.34 16.90 -18.24
N ALA A 37 0.24 16.51 -17.58
CA ALA A 37 -1.10 16.98 -17.96
C ALA A 37 -1.61 18.21 -17.20
N GLY A 38 -0.86 18.73 -16.21
CA GLY A 38 -1.25 19.92 -15.44
C GLY A 38 -2.57 19.73 -14.71
N PHE A 39 -2.65 18.71 -13.84
CA PHE A 39 -3.82 18.43 -13.01
C PHE A 39 -4.03 19.58 -11.99
N THR A 40 -5.12 20.34 -12.14
CA THR A 40 -5.42 21.51 -11.31
C THR A 40 -6.88 21.53 -10.88
N GLN A 41 -7.24 22.49 -10.02
CA GLN A 41 -8.62 22.71 -9.57
C GLN A 41 -9.62 22.93 -10.73
N HIS A 42 -9.14 23.31 -11.92
CA HIS A 42 -9.95 23.57 -13.12
C HIS A 42 -10.02 22.37 -14.08
N THR A 43 -9.34 21.28 -13.77
CA THR A 43 -9.41 20.04 -14.56
C THR A 43 -10.78 19.38 -14.36
N ASP A 44 -11.37 18.91 -15.46
CA ASP A 44 -12.59 18.12 -15.41
C ASP A 44 -12.27 16.71 -14.90
N THR A 45 -12.81 16.41 -13.72
CA THR A 45 -12.60 15.17 -12.97
C THR A 45 -13.77 14.20 -13.07
N SER A 46 -14.67 14.38 -14.05
CA SER A 46 -15.83 13.50 -14.27
C SER A 46 -15.44 12.03 -14.54
N ASN A 47 -14.25 11.81 -15.09
CA ASN A 47 -13.67 10.49 -15.36
C ASN A 47 -12.72 9.98 -14.26
N LEU A 48 -12.48 10.75 -13.19
CA LEU A 48 -11.62 10.33 -12.07
C LEU A 48 -12.42 9.43 -11.13
N THR A 49 -11.99 8.18 -10.98
CA THR A 49 -12.55 7.24 -10.00
C THR A 49 -11.77 7.29 -8.69
N THR A 50 -12.40 6.85 -7.60
CA THR A 50 -11.75 6.68 -6.29
C THR A 50 -10.51 5.79 -6.41
N ALA A 51 -10.63 4.64 -7.08
CA ALA A 51 -9.54 3.69 -7.29
C ALA A 51 -8.30 4.32 -7.97
N VAL A 52 -8.51 5.15 -8.99
CA VAL A 52 -7.41 5.84 -9.69
C VAL A 52 -6.74 6.89 -8.80
N GLY A 53 -7.52 7.66 -8.02
CA GLY A 53 -6.96 8.63 -7.10
C GLY A 53 -6.16 7.98 -5.97
N ILE A 54 -6.68 6.89 -5.37
CA ILE A 54 -5.94 6.10 -4.37
C ILE A 54 -4.67 5.49 -4.94
N THR A 55 -4.73 4.94 -6.17
CA THR A 55 -3.55 4.46 -6.90
C THR A 55 -2.51 5.56 -7.04
N THR A 56 -2.94 6.76 -7.44
CA THR A 56 -2.04 7.92 -7.60
C THR A 56 -1.32 8.25 -6.29
N ILE A 57 -2.07 8.34 -5.19
CA ILE A 57 -1.51 8.70 -3.88
C ILE A 57 -0.50 7.66 -3.40
N LEU A 58 -0.88 6.39 -3.39
CA LEU A 58 -0.02 5.33 -2.89
C LEU A 58 1.21 5.14 -3.78
N PHE A 59 1.04 5.08 -5.10
CA PHE A 59 2.15 4.89 -6.03
C PHE A 59 3.15 6.05 -6.02
N ARG A 60 2.66 7.30 -5.98
CA ARG A 60 3.52 8.49 -5.90
C ARG A 60 4.27 8.57 -4.57
N TRP A 61 3.66 8.09 -3.49
CA TRP A 61 4.33 8.02 -2.19
C TRP A 61 5.38 6.89 -2.15
N SER A 62 4.98 5.65 -2.47
CA SER A 62 5.88 4.51 -2.67
C SER A 62 5.18 3.42 -3.50
N PRO A 63 5.76 2.94 -4.60
CA PRO A 63 5.22 1.79 -5.35
C PRO A 63 4.96 0.56 -4.47
N ASP A 64 5.81 0.29 -3.48
CA ASP A 64 5.64 -0.84 -2.57
C ASP A 64 4.43 -0.70 -1.65
N ALA A 65 4.01 0.54 -1.35
CA ALA A 65 2.76 0.78 -0.63
C ALA A 65 1.54 0.41 -1.50
N LEU A 66 1.58 0.72 -2.81
CA LEU A 66 0.52 0.26 -3.73
C LEU A 66 0.53 -1.27 -3.84
N HIS A 67 1.71 -1.91 -3.96
CA HIS A 67 1.82 -3.36 -3.98
C HIS A 67 1.18 -3.98 -2.74
N ALA A 68 1.50 -3.47 -1.54
CA ALA A 68 0.95 -3.96 -0.28
C ALA A 68 -0.56 -3.76 -0.17
N PHE A 69 -1.08 -2.62 -0.64
CA PHE A 69 -2.52 -2.39 -0.69
C PHE A 69 -3.24 -3.42 -1.56
N LEU A 70 -2.65 -3.80 -2.71
CA LEU A 70 -3.19 -4.77 -3.67
C LEU A 70 -3.01 -6.24 -3.23
N ASP A 71 -2.04 -6.54 -2.37
CA ASP A 71 -1.61 -7.88 -2.01
C ASP A 71 -2.37 -8.45 -0.80
N ILE A 72 -3.63 -8.85 -1.05
CA ILE A 72 -4.53 -9.43 -0.05
C ILE A 72 -4.05 -10.80 0.44
N ASP A 73 -3.20 -11.50 -0.31
CA ASP A 73 -2.67 -12.81 0.11
C ASP A 73 -1.55 -12.68 1.14
N ALA A 74 -0.77 -11.59 1.10
CA ALA A 74 0.34 -11.35 2.02
C ALA A 74 -0.05 -10.55 3.27
N TRP A 75 -1.01 -9.63 3.14
CA TRP A 75 -1.34 -8.67 4.18
C TRP A 75 -2.82 -8.72 4.54
N PHE A 76 -3.12 -9.22 5.75
CA PHE A 76 -4.46 -9.15 6.34
C PHE A 76 -4.98 -7.72 6.38
N SER A 77 -4.16 -6.78 6.87
CA SER A 77 -4.49 -5.35 6.85
C SER A 77 -3.34 -4.50 6.31
N PHE A 78 -3.70 -3.34 5.78
CA PHE A 78 -2.82 -2.27 5.33
C PHE A 78 -3.47 -0.96 5.71
N THR A 79 -2.70 -0.06 6.32
CA THR A 79 -3.20 1.26 6.70
C THR A 79 -2.12 2.29 6.42
N TRP A 80 -2.37 3.14 5.43
CA TRP A 80 -1.59 4.35 5.21
C TRP A 80 -2.25 5.53 5.90
N GLN A 81 -1.47 6.30 6.65
CA GLN A 81 -1.93 7.52 7.30
C GLN A 81 -1.05 8.70 6.92
N LEU A 82 -1.69 9.86 6.71
CA LEU A 82 -1.02 11.15 6.60
C LEU A 82 -1.55 12.09 7.67
N THR A 83 -0.69 12.48 8.60
CA THR A 83 -0.98 13.53 9.57
C THR A 83 -0.52 14.88 9.00
N ILE A 84 -1.42 15.86 8.95
CA ILE A 84 -1.13 17.25 8.57
C ILE A 84 -1.31 18.16 9.79
N SER A 85 -0.17 18.63 10.32
CA SER A 85 -0.02 19.70 11.31
C SER A 85 -0.90 19.61 12.55
N SER A 86 -1.10 18.43 13.14
CA SER A 86 -2.00 18.24 14.31
C SER A 86 -3.40 18.83 14.10
N VAL A 87 -3.84 18.97 12.84
CA VAL A 87 -5.15 19.52 12.48
C VAL A 87 -6.04 18.44 11.88
N CYS A 88 -5.47 17.54 11.08
CA CYS A 88 -6.21 16.38 10.56
C CYS A 88 -5.29 15.21 10.24
N LYS A 89 -5.90 14.03 10.18
CA LYS A 89 -5.29 12.81 9.66
C LYS A 89 -6.13 12.29 8.48
N TYR A 90 -5.46 11.95 7.38
CA TYR A 90 -6.07 11.20 6.28
C TYR A 90 -5.68 9.74 6.39
N GLU A 91 -6.60 8.86 6.01
CA GLU A 91 -6.38 7.43 6.03
C GLU A 91 -6.81 6.75 4.73
N ILE A 92 -6.00 5.79 4.30
CA ILE A 92 -6.31 4.80 3.28
C ILE A 92 -6.01 3.43 3.89
N GLY A 93 -7.07 2.75 4.32
CA GLY A 93 -7.03 1.45 4.95
C GLY A 93 -7.64 0.36 4.07
N ARG A 94 -7.20 -0.88 4.30
CA ARG A 94 -7.76 -2.08 3.70
C ARG A 94 -7.60 -3.25 4.65
N VAL A 95 -8.70 -3.86 5.06
CA VAL A 95 -8.74 -5.08 5.87
C VAL A 95 -9.40 -6.15 5.02
N GLU A 96 -8.65 -7.20 4.70
CA GLU A 96 -9.05 -8.23 3.74
C GLU A 96 -9.62 -7.65 2.44
N ASN A 97 -10.91 -7.86 2.18
CA ASN A 97 -11.63 -7.37 1.01
C ASN A 97 -12.44 -6.11 1.28
N GLN A 98 -12.22 -5.40 2.38
CA GLN A 98 -12.86 -4.14 2.70
C GLN A 98 -11.84 -3.00 2.66
N ILE A 99 -12.21 -1.89 2.02
CA ILE A 99 -11.40 -0.68 1.91
C ILE A 99 -12.10 0.42 2.68
N THR A 100 -11.35 1.14 3.51
CA THR A 100 -11.84 2.29 4.27
C THR A 100 -10.96 3.48 3.96
N ILE A 101 -11.55 4.58 3.51
CA ILE A 101 -10.82 5.83 3.24
C ILE A 101 -11.50 6.99 3.93
N GLY A 102 -10.72 8.01 4.29
CA GLY A 102 -11.33 9.24 4.74
C GLY A 102 -10.43 10.11 5.60
N LYS A 103 -11.09 10.84 6.50
CA LYS A 103 -10.49 11.87 7.35
C LYS A 103 -10.87 11.63 8.80
N LEU A 104 -9.86 11.61 9.66
CA LEU A 104 -10.00 11.63 11.11
C LEU A 104 -9.71 13.04 11.65
N ASP A 105 -10.14 13.25 12.88
CA ASP A 105 -9.75 14.41 13.69
C ASP A 105 -8.22 14.47 13.93
N ALA A 106 -7.78 15.51 14.64
CA ALA A 106 -6.36 15.76 14.90
C ALA A 106 -5.70 14.66 15.73
N GLU A 107 -6.48 14.09 16.65
CA GLU A 107 -6.10 13.01 17.55
C GLU A 107 -6.08 11.66 16.83
N GLY A 108 -6.82 11.51 15.73
CA GLY A 108 -6.98 10.25 15.01
C GLY A 108 -7.93 9.29 15.73
N GLU A 109 -8.80 9.79 16.59
CA GLU A 109 -9.73 9.00 17.41
C GLU A 109 -11.12 8.92 16.79
N LYS A 110 -11.52 9.93 16.01
CA LYS A 110 -12.87 10.02 15.44
C LYS A 110 -12.84 10.29 13.96
N TRP A 111 -13.67 9.55 13.23
CA TRP A 111 -13.93 9.78 11.82
C TRP A 111 -14.78 11.04 11.63
N GLU A 112 -14.22 12.01 10.90
CA GLU A 112 -14.99 13.13 10.34
C GLU A 112 -15.65 12.73 9.02
N LEU A 113 -15.01 11.84 8.27
CA LEU A 113 -15.51 11.24 7.04
C LEU A 113 -14.92 9.83 6.95
N MET A 114 -15.77 8.81 6.87
CA MET A 114 -15.37 7.42 6.63
C MET A 114 -16.17 6.87 5.46
N LEU A 115 -15.48 6.42 4.43
CA LEU A 115 -16.09 5.91 3.20
C LEU A 115 -15.56 4.50 2.97
N THR A 116 -16.47 3.54 3.02
CA THR A 116 -16.12 2.13 2.99
C THR A 116 -16.59 1.50 1.69
N TYR A 117 -15.77 0.60 1.14
CA TYR A 117 -16.10 -0.22 -0.02
C TYR A 117 -15.79 -1.69 0.28
N ASN A 118 -16.68 -2.58 -0.16
CA ASN A 118 -16.40 -4.01 -0.22
C ASN A 118 -15.90 -4.37 -1.62
N ILE A 119 -14.82 -5.13 -1.70
CA ILE A 119 -14.32 -5.73 -2.94
C ILE A 119 -15.09 -7.03 -3.15
N ALA A 120 -15.86 -7.09 -4.23
CA ALA A 120 -16.57 -8.31 -4.62
C ALA A 120 -15.56 -9.44 -4.89
N THR A 121 -15.73 -10.57 -4.22
CA THR A 121 -14.76 -11.68 -4.28
C THR A 121 -15.09 -12.73 -5.34
N GLN A 122 -16.32 -12.75 -5.84
CA GLN A 122 -16.84 -13.76 -6.75
C GLN A 122 -17.83 -13.19 -7.78
N GLY A 123 -18.21 -14.02 -8.75
CA GLY A 123 -19.23 -13.70 -9.76
C GLY A 123 -18.75 -12.71 -10.81
N GLN A 124 -19.71 -12.15 -11.56
CA GLN A 124 -19.43 -11.19 -12.64
C GLN A 124 -18.85 -9.86 -12.15
N ASP A 125 -19.06 -9.54 -10.88
CA ASP A 125 -18.55 -8.33 -10.23
C ASP A 125 -17.21 -8.54 -9.50
N ARG A 126 -16.59 -9.72 -9.58
CA ARG A 126 -15.30 -9.99 -8.93
C ARG A 126 -14.28 -8.87 -9.19
N GLY A 127 -13.69 -8.34 -8.12
CA GLY A 127 -12.72 -7.24 -8.12
C GLY A 127 -13.35 -5.84 -8.12
N LYS A 128 -14.68 -5.71 -8.18
CA LYS A 128 -15.39 -4.42 -8.14
C LYS A 128 -15.42 -3.86 -6.72
N TRP A 129 -15.25 -2.55 -6.60
CA TRP A 129 -15.47 -1.82 -5.36
C TRP A 129 -16.94 -1.43 -5.25
N ILE A 130 -17.61 -1.95 -4.23
CA ILE A 130 -19.03 -1.72 -3.98
C ILE A 130 -19.16 -0.85 -2.72
N PRO A 131 -19.72 0.36 -2.81
CA PRO A 131 -19.93 1.21 -1.64
C PRO A 131 -20.65 0.45 -0.50
N ASN A 132 -20.09 0.49 0.70
CA ASN A 132 -20.66 -0.15 1.89
C ASN A 132 -21.48 0.87 2.68
N THR A 133 -22.80 0.83 2.49
CA THR A 133 -23.77 1.72 3.14
C THR A 133 -24.04 1.39 4.61
N ALA A 134 -23.53 0.27 5.11
CA ALA A 134 -23.67 -0.13 6.52
C ALA A 134 -22.58 0.45 7.41
N GLU A 135 -21.46 0.88 6.83
CA GLU A 135 -20.29 1.34 7.59
C GLU A 135 -19.87 2.78 7.25
N SER A 136 -20.22 3.29 6.07
CA SER A 136 -19.82 4.65 5.70
C SER A 136 -20.54 5.70 6.54
N MET A 137 -19.83 6.77 6.94
CA MET A 137 -20.36 7.86 7.77
C MET A 137 -19.73 9.22 7.44
N LEU A 138 -20.47 10.29 7.73
CA LEU A 138 -20.02 11.68 7.69
C LEU A 138 -20.31 12.33 9.05
N GLY A 139 -19.26 12.63 9.81
CA GLY A 139 -19.38 12.92 11.24
C GLY A 139 -20.15 11.79 11.93
N ASN A 140 -21.15 12.13 12.75
CA ASN A 140 -21.97 11.12 13.45
C ASN A 140 -23.19 10.62 12.64
N THR A 141 -23.18 10.76 11.32
CA THR A 141 -24.33 10.40 10.46
C THR A 141 -23.95 9.31 9.46
N ASP A 142 -24.67 8.19 9.50
CA ASP A 142 -24.49 7.09 8.56
C ASP A 142 -24.86 7.50 7.13
N LEU A 143 -24.05 7.09 6.17
CA LEU A 143 -24.27 7.30 4.75
C LEU A 143 -24.93 6.06 4.14
N THR A 144 -26.24 6.13 3.93
CA THR A 144 -27.03 4.99 3.42
C THR A 144 -27.21 4.98 1.90
N ASP A 145 -26.80 6.03 1.19
CA ASP A 145 -26.84 6.13 -0.27
C ASP A 145 -25.48 5.82 -0.89
N ALA A 146 -25.41 4.73 -1.65
CA ALA A 146 -24.21 4.29 -2.38
C ALA A 146 -23.68 5.35 -3.37
N ALA A 147 -24.57 6.10 -4.03
CA ALA A 147 -24.15 7.14 -4.98
C ALA A 147 -23.53 8.35 -4.26
N GLN A 148 -24.04 8.68 -3.08
CA GLN A 148 -23.46 9.71 -2.21
C GLN A 148 -22.06 9.32 -1.72
N ILE A 149 -21.88 8.08 -1.24
CA ILE A 149 -20.57 7.55 -0.82
C ILE A 149 -19.58 7.69 -1.97
N ASP A 150 -19.95 7.21 -3.15
CA ASP A 150 -19.08 7.22 -4.32
C ASP A 150 -18.71 8.63 -4.80
N ARG A 151 -19.65 9.58 -4.71
CA ARG A 151 -19.38 10.99 -4.97
C ARG A 151 -18.41 11.59 -3.95
N LEU A 152 -18.60 11.33 -2.65
CA LEU A 152 -17.72 11.83 -1.60
C LEU A 152 -16.32 11.24 -1.72
N ALA A 153 -16.21 9.95 -2.06
CA ALA A 153 -14.94 9.25 -2.24
C ALA A 153 -14.14 9.80 -3.42
N ARG A 154 -14.81 10.06 -4.56
CA ARG A 154 -14.17 10.74 -5.70
C ARG A 154 -13.68 12.14 -5.34
N ASN A 155 -14.46 12.90 -4.60
CA ASN A 155 -14.06 14.24 -4.15
C ASN A 155 -12.87 14.17 -3.19
N PHE A 156 -12.90 13.26 -2.22
CA PHE A 156 -11.78 13.00 -1.32
C PHE A 156 -10.49 12.67 -2.09
N ALA A 157 -10.56 11.70 -3.00
CA ALA A 157 -9.42 11.28 -3.80
C ALA A 157 -8.90 12.42 -4.70
N LYS A 158 -9.80 13.20 -5.30
CA LYS A 158 -9.48 14.41 -6.07
C LYS A 158 -8.73 15.43 -5.22
N ASP A 159 -9.24 15.77 -4.04
CA ASP A 159 -8.69 16.80 -3.17
C ASP A 159 -7.28 16.42 -2.71
N LEU A 160 -7.05 15.14 -2.42
CA LEU A 160 -5.72 14.63 -2.10
C LEU A 160 -4.76 14.69 -3.28
N CYS A 161 -5.22 14.38 -4.50
CA CYS A 161 -4.40 14.52 -5.71
C CYS A 161 -4.03 16.00 -5.98
N LEU A 162 -4.98 16.92 -5.83
CA LEU A 162 -4.73 18.36 -6.01
C LEU A 162 -3.75 18.93 -4.98
N GLN A 163 -3.73 18.36 -3.77
CA GLN A 163 -2.83 18.77 -2.69
C GLN A 163 -1.45 18.07 -2.73
N GLU A 164 -1.26 17.17 -3.71
CA GLU A 164 -0.05 16.36 -3.88
C GLU A 164 0.41 15.73 -2.56
N VAL A 165 -0.53 15.09 -1.88
CA VAL A 165 -0.33 14.70 -0.48
C VAL A 165 0.80 13.70 -0.26
N TRP A 166 1.27 13.01 -1.31
CA TRP A 166 2.42 12.10 -1.29
C TRP A 166 3.76 12.80 -1.00
N PHE A 167 3.85 14.12 -1.13
CA PHE A 167 5.05 14.86 -0.72
C PHE A 167 5.04 15.18 0.78
N THR A 168 6.20 15.04 1.42
CA THR A 168 6.40 15.48 2.80
C THR A 168 6.94 16.90 2.88
N SER A 169 6.49 17.63 3.90
CA SER A 169 6.96 18.95 4.27
C SER A 169 6.93 19.10 5.80
N LYS A 170 7.23 20.30 6.32
CA LYS A 170 7.08 20.57 7.76
C LYS A 170 5.61 20.40 8.16
N GLY A 171 5.35 19.64 9.22
CA GLY A 171 3.99 19.34 9.67
C GLY A 171 3.32 18.17 8.96
N ARG A 172 3.91 17.59 7.90
CA ARG A 172 3.38 16.37 7.26
C ARG A 172 4.14 15.13 7.70
N LYS A 173 3.45 14.10 8.17
CA LYS A 173 4.03 12.80 8.59
C LYS A 173 3.24 11.67 7.95
N HIS A 174 3.93 10.81 7.21
CA HIS A 174 3.35 9.60 6.63
C HIS A 174 3.67 8.41 7.52
N GLU A 175 2.69 7.55 7.72
CA GLU A 175 2.84 6.32 8.48
C GLU A 175 2.19 5.19 7.69
N LEU A 176 2.76 4.00 7.84
CA LEU A 176 2.23 2.80 7.23
C LEU A 176 2.25 1.72 8.29
N PHE A 177 1.12 1.04 8.41
CA PHE A 177 0.95 -0.11 9.27
C PHE A 177 0.46 -1.27 8.42
N VAL A 178 0.96 -2.46 8.72
CA VAL A 178 0.53 -3.70 8.07
C VAL A 178 0.39 -4.81 9.09
N GLU A 179 -0.48 -5.75 8.76
CA GLU A 179 -0.66 -6.99 9.51
C GLU A 179 -0.62 -8.15 8.54
N TYR A 180 0.16 -9.18 8.85
CA TYR A 180 0.26 -10.40 8.04
C TYR A 180 -0.70 -11.51 8.50
N ALA A 181 -1.36 -11.30 9.64
CA ALA A 181 -2.34 -12.19 10.26
C ALA A 181 -3.29 -11.35 11.13
N LEU A 182 -4.37 -11.96 11.61
CA LEU A 182 -5.16 -11.40 12.72
C LEU A 182 -4.25 -11.29 13.95
N MET A 183 -3.79 -10.08 14.22
CA MET A 183 -2.98 -9.75 15.40
C MET A 183 -3.88 -9.17 16.50
N ASP A 184 -3.27 -8.70 17.59
CA ASP A 184 -3.99 -8.12 18.73
C ASP A 184 -5.00 -7.05 18.25
N PRO A 185 -6.32 -7.22 18.49
CA PRO A 185 -7.36 -6.29 18.06
C PRO A 185 -7.18 -4.85 18.57
N PHE A 186 -6.31 -4.66 19.57
CA PHE A 186 -6.00 -3.36 20.16
C PHE A 186 -4.71 -2.73 19.63
N SER A 187 -4.06 -3.34 18.63
CA SER A 187 -2.85 -2.82 17.99
C SER A 187 -3.17 -2.23 16.62
N ASP A 188 -2.59 -1.07 16.29
CA ASP A 188 -2.70 -0.43 14.97
C ASP A 188 -1.91 -1.16 13.86
N GLY A 189 -1.47 -2.41 14.09
CA GLY A 189 -0.57 -3.18 13.24
C GLY A 189 0.91 -2.84 13.41
N ILE A 190 1.77 -3.43 12.56
CA ILE A 190 3.23 -3.23 12.63
C ILE A 190 3.60 -1.97 11.83
N PRO A 191 4.15 -0.91 12.45
CA PRO A 191 4.63 0.25 11.72
C PRO A 191 5.79 -0.15 10.81
N MET A 192 5.71 0.19 9.53
CA MET A 192 6.66 -0.31 8.53
C MET A 192 7.12 0.74 7.52
N ASN A 193 8.36 0.59 7.05
CA ASN A 193 8.81 1.27 5.85
C ASN A 193 8.37 0.43 4.64
N PRO A 194 7.65 0.98 3.65
CA PRO A 194 7.17 0.19 2.51
C PRO A 194 8.30 -0.51 1.74
N HIS A 195 9.51 0.08 1.69
CA HIS A 195 10.69 -0.54 1.06
C HIS A 195 11.16 -1.84 1.74
N TRP A 196 10.67 -2.12 2.96
CA TRP A 196 11.07 -3.28 3.76
C TRP A 196 9.97 -4.36 3.83
N LEU A 197 8.88 -4.17 3.09
CA LEU A 197 7.79 -5.13 3.03
C LEU A 197 8.21 -6.36 2.24
N TYR A 198 8.76 -6.15 1.05
CA TYR A 198 9.06 -7.23 0.11
C TYR A 198 10.55 -7.54 -0.03
N ASP A 199 11.41 -6.62 0.39
CA ASP A 199 12.86 -6.78 0.34
C ASP A 199 13.49 -6.51 1.70
N ALA A 200 14.62 -7.14 1.94
CA ALA A 200 15.41 -6.85 3.12
C ALA A 200 16.07 -5.46 2.99
N PRO A 201 16.22 -4.71 4.10
CA PRO A 201 16.96 -3.45 4.10
C PRO A 201 18.37 -3.62 3.51
N ASN A 202 18.63 -2.98 2.38
CA ASN A 202 19.88 -3.15 1.64
C ASN A 202 20.57 -1.80 1.38
N VAL A 203 21.74 -1.61 1.99
CA VAL A 203 22.58 -0.41 1.80
C VAL A 203 23.62 -0.57 0.69
N GLY A 204 23.54 -1.67 -0.07
CA GLY A 204 24.38 -1.98 -1.22
C GLY A 204 23.88 -1.37 -2.55
N HIS A 205 22.66 -0.85 -2.58
CA HIS A 205 22.10 -0.12 -3.72
C HIS A 205 21.46 1.20 -3.28
N CYS A 206 21.16 2.08 -4.23
CA CYS A 206 20.43 3.30 -4.00
C CYS A 206 18.94 3.00 -3.78
N THR A 207 18.36 3.34 -2.62
CA THR A 207 16.94 3.08 -2.30
C THR A 207 15.96 3.65 -3.34
N THR A 208 16.31 4.77 -4.00
CA THR A 208 15.41 5.43 -4.98
C THR A 208 15.53 4.93 -6.42
N CYS A 209 16.70 4.45 -6.85
CA CYS A 209 16.96 4.13 -8.27
C CYS A 209 17.63 2.78 -8.49
N ASP A 210 17.79 2.01 -7.42
CA ASP A 210 18.35 0.65 -7.38
C ASP A 210 19.77 0.48 -7.97
N VAL A 211 20.49 1.58 -8.19
CA VAL A 211 21.89 1.53 -8.66
C VAL A 211 22.78 0.98 -7.55
N TYR A 212 23.51 -0.09 -7.86
CA TYR A 212 24.43 -0.75 -6.95
C TYR A 212 25.70 0.07 -6.67
N LYS A 213 26.26 -0.11 -5.47
CA LYS A 213 27.48 0.57 -4.99
C LYS A 213 28.70 0.37 -5.91
N ASP A 214 28.76 -0.75 -6.62
CA ASP A 214 29.87 -1.09 -7.53
C ASP A 214 29.80 -0.27 -8.83
N VAL A 215 28.60 0.24 -9.17
CA VAL A 215 28.38 1.13 -10.32
C VAL A 215 28.57 2.59 -9.92
N LYS A 216 28.08 2.99 -8.73
CA LYS A 216 28.17 4.38 -8.26
C LYS A 216 28.34 4.43 -6.74
N PRO A 217 29.25 5.26 -6.19
CA PRO A 217 29.41 5.39 -4.75
C PRO A 217 28.11 5.86 -4.09
N LEU A 218 27.76 5.20 -2.98
CA LEU A 218 26.55 5.49 -2.21
C LEU A 218 26.88 6.14 -0.88
N GLN A 219 26.02 7.08 -0.47
CA GLN A 219 26.05 7.72 0.83
C GLN A 219 24.93 7.15 1.69
N ARG A 220 25.29 6.62 2.86
CA ARG A 220 24.31 6.15 3.84
C ARG A 220 23.63 7.34 4.50
N CYS A 221 22.38 7.17 4.91
CA CYS A 221 21.69 8.16 5.74
C CYS A 221 22.47 8.37 7.04
N GLY A 222 22.99 9.58 7.25
CA GLY A 222 23.87 9.87 8.40
C GLY A 222 23.19 9.75 9.77
N ARG A 223 21.86 9.72 9.83
CA ARG A 223 21.10 9.61 11.08
C ARG A 223 20.82 8.17 11.48
N CYS A 224 20.28 7.36 10.56
CA CYS A 224 19.82 6.01 10.88
C CYS A 224 20.72 4.90 10.31
N GLY A 225 21.49 5.19 9.25
CA GLY A 225 22.34 4.21 8.58
C GLY A 225 21.61 3.10 7.80
N THR A 226 20.27 3.11 7.74
CA THR A 226 19.47 2.01 7.17
C THR A 226 19.06 2.18 5.70
N ALA A 227 19.42 3.31 5.09
CA ALA A 227 19.19 3.58 3.67
C ALA A 227 20.46 4.17 3.04
N ALA A 228 20.62 3.98 1.73
CA ALA A 228 21.76 4.47 0.97
C ALA A 228 21.30 5.14 -0.33
N TYR A 229 21.99 6.21 -0.72
CA TYR A 229 21.61 7.04 -1.86
C TYR A 229 22.82 7.37 -2.71
N CYS A 230 22.65 7.37 -4.04
CA CYS A 230 23.73 7.74 -4.96
C CYS A 230 23.88 9.26 -5.13
N CYS A 231 22.93 10.06 -4.64
CA CYS A 231 22.98 11.53 -4.62
C CYS A 231 21.97 12.11 -3.63
N ALA A 232 22.11 13.40 -3.30
CA ALA A 232 21.21 14.13 -2.40
C ALA A 232 19.78 14.26 -2.95
N LEU A 233 19.61 14.27 -4.28
CA LEU A 233 18.28 14.30 -4.90
C LEU A 233 17.48 13.03 -4.55
N HIS A 234 18.09 11.86 -4.65
CA HIS A 234 17.44 10.59 -4.31
C HIS A 234 17.07 10.50 -2.83
N GLN A 235 17.96 10.96 -1.94
CA GLN A 235 17.63 11.08 -0.53
C GLN A 235 16.42 12.00 -0.28
N LYS A 236 16.33 13.13 -1.01
CA LYS A 236 15.20 14.07 -0.90
C LYS A 236 13.90 13.46 -1.43
N LEU A 237 13.95 12.74 -2.55
CA LEU A 237 12.80 12.07 -3.15
C LEU A 237 12.27 10.94 -2.26
N ASP A 238 13.15 10.20 -1.58
CA ASP A 238 12.79 9.13 -0.66
C ASP A 238 12.36 9.63 0.73
N TRP A 239 12.63 10.89 1.05
CA TRP A 239 12.33 11.45 2.37
C TRP A 239 10.87 11.30 2.82
N PRO A 240 9.82 11.47 1.97
CA PRO A 240 8.44 11.22 2.37
C PRO A 240 8.16 9.83 2.94
N VAL A 241 8.94 8.83 2.51
CA VAL A 241 8.85 7.45 2.95
C VAL A 241 9.79 7.20 4.13
N HIS A 242 11.06 7.58 3.97
CA HIS A 242 12.12 7.29 4.94
C HIS A 242 12.00 8.06 6.26
N LYS A 243 11.38 9.24 6.26
CA LYS A 243 11.32 10.16 7.40
C LYS A 243 10.84 9.50 8.69
N THR A 244 9.80 8.68 8.63
CA THR A 244 9.21 8.08 9.84
C THR A 244 10.19 7.08 10.45
N THR A 245 10.72 6.16 9.66
CA THR A 245 11.72 5.18 10.10
C THR A 245 13.04 5.81 10.56
N CYS A 246 13.45 6.91 9.92
CA CYS A 246 14.63 7.68 10.32
C CYS A 246 14.47 8.36 11.68
N ASN A 247 13.23 8.71 12.05
CA ASN A 247 12.89 9.35 13.31
C ASN A 247 12.54 8.38 14.45
N MET A 248 12.31 7.10 14.16
CA MET A 248 12.05 6.07 15.17
C MET A 248 13.19 5.94 16.19
N SER A 249 12.87 5.39 17.37
CA SER A 249 13.87 5.03 18.37
C SER A 249 14.81 3.93 17.85
N LEU A 250 15.95 3.73 18.52
CA LEU A 250 16.88 2.65 18.17
C LEU A 250 16.26 1.27 18.40
N GLU A 251 15.41 1.14 19.41
CA GLU A 251 14.73 -0.11 19.77
C GLU A 251 13.70 -0.50 18.71
N ASP A 252 12.75 0.40 18.41
CA ASP A 252 11.70 0.16 17.40
C ASP A 252 12.34 -0.16 16.04
N ARG A 253 13.36 0.61 15.65
CA ARG A 253 14.07 0.38 14.40
C ARG A 253 14.81 -0.95 14.42
N GLY A 254 15.44 -1.33 15.53
CA GLY A 254 16.12 -2.61 15.68
C GLY A 254 15.17 -3.79 15.54
N GLN A 255 13.97 -3.69 16.13
CA GLN A 255 12.92 -4.69 15.97
C GLN A 255 12.47 -4.79 14.51
N MET A 256 12.21 -3.66 13.84
CA MET A 256 11.83 -3.65 12.42
C MET A 256 12.90 -4.26 11.51
N LEU A 257 14.17 -3.91 11.72
CA LEU A 257 15.27 -4.49 10.95
C LEU A 257 15.36 -6.01 11.16
N LYS A 258 15.20 -6.47 12.40
CA LYS A 258 15.20 -7.89 12.73
C LYS A 258 14.08 -8.62 12.00
N ILE A 259 12.88 -8.04 11.94
CA ILE A 259 11.74 -8.70 11.29
C ILE A 259 11.83 -8.69 9.76
N SER A 260 12.47 -7.69 9.15
CA SER A 260 12.59 -7.58 7.69
C SER A 260 13.86 -8.19 7.10
N GLN A 261 14.78 -8.74 7.89
CA GLN A 261 16.12 -9.16 7.41
C GLN A 261 16.11 -10.35 6.44
N HIS A 262 15.03 -11.12 6.38
CA HIS A 262 14.94 -12.37 5.60
C HIS A 262 14.06 -12.21 4.35
N GLY A 263 14.42 -11.26 3.50
CA GLY A 263 13.66 -10.94 2.28
C GLY A 263 12.42 -10.09 2.56
N GLY A 264 12.52 -9.14 3.50
CA GLY A 264 11.42 -8.26 3.88
C GLY A 264 10.48 -8.86 4.91
N LEU A 265 9.54 -8.05 5.40
CA LEU A 265 8.52 -8.48 6.35
C LEU A 265 7.63 -9.61 5.77
N VAL A 266 7.48 -9.64 4.44
CA VAL A 266 6.75 -10.69 3.73
C VAL A 266 7.34 -12.09 4.02
N GLY A 267 8.63 -12.17 4.34
CA GLY A 267 9.34 -13.40 4.66
C GLY A 267 9.48 -13.72 6.15
N TRP A 268 8.97 -12.86 7.06
CA TRP A 268 9.25 -12.95 8.51
C TRP A 268 8.67 -14.18 9.19
N ASP A 269 7.34 -14.34 9.16
CA ASP A 269 6.66 -15.48 9.77
C ASP A 269 5.60 -16.02 8.81
N LEU A 270 6.07 -16.93 7.96
CA LEU A 270 5.23 -17.61 6.99
C LEU A 270 4.28 -18.64 7.62
N SER A 271 4.48 -19.01 8.90
CA SER A 271 3.66 -20.00 9.60
C SER A 271 2.37 -19.41 10.18
N GLN A 272 2.30 -18.09 10.35
CA GLN A 272 1.12 -17.39 10.88
C GLN A 272 0.26 -16.71 9.80
N ARG A 273 0.64 -16.81 8.51
CA ARG A 273 -0.10 -16.17 7.40
C ARG A 273 -1.42 -16.86 7.08
N LEU A 274 -2.45 -16.62 7.89
CA LEU A 274 -3.84 -17.06 7.69
C LEU A 274 -3.93 -18.38 6.91
N GLU A 275 -3.32 -19.42 7.48
CA GLU A 275 -3.78 -20.78 7.24
C GLU A 275 -5.10 -20.84 7.99
N ASN A 276 -6.22 -20.83 7.25
CA ASN A 276 -7.54 -21.03 7.83
C ASN A 276 -7.47 -22.28 8.73
N GLU A 277 -7.67 -22.13 10.04
CA GLU A 277 -7.65 -23.23 11.02
C GLU A 277 -8.76 -24.28 10.79
N ASP A 278 -9.65 -24.06 9.81
CA ASP A 278 -10.81 -24.91 9.51
C ASP A 278 -10.62 -25.92 8.35
N GLU A 279 -9.44 -25.99 7.71
CA GLU A 279 -9.17 -26.97 6.66
C GLU A 279 -8.09 -27.95 7.15
N GLU A 280 -8.51 -29.14 7.60
CA GLU A 280 -7.62 -30.24 7.99
C GLU A 280 -6.49 -30.41 6.95
N GLU A 281 -5.24 -30.18 7.37
CA GLU A 281 -4.08 -30.38 6.50
C GLU A 281 -4.06 -31.82 5.97
N PRO A 282 -4.02 -32.03 4.64
CA PRO A 282 -3.76 -33.35 4.10
C PRO A 282 -2.33 -33.76 4.47
N LYS A 283 -2.19 -34.74 5.37
CA LYS A 283 -0.89 -35.30 5.74
C LYS A 283 -0.36 -36.19 4.62
N GLY A 284 0.82 -35.89 4.10
CA GLY A 284 1.57 -36.75 3.15
C GLY A 284 2.23 -35.99 2.01
N GLU A 285 2.87 -36.70 1.09
CA GLU A 285 3.50 -36.15 -0.14
C GLU A 285 2.49 -35.50 -1.10
N GLU A 286 1.18 -35.60 -0.81
CA GLU A 286 0.07 -34.91 -1.51
C GLU A 286 -0.24 -33.49 -0.97
N ALA A 287 0.46 -33.01 0.06
CA ALA A 287 0.28 -31.67 0.66
C ALA A 287 0.71 -30.49 -0.23
N GLN A 288 1.12 -30.75 -1.49
CA GLN A 288 1.51 -29.74 -2.46
C GLN A 288 0.40 -29.36 -3.44
N ALA A 289 -0.86 -29.58 -3.08
CA ALA A 289 -1.98 -28.96 -3.78
C ALA A 289 -1.87 -27.44 -3.63
N LYS A 290 -1.37 -26.77 -4.69
CA LYS A 290 -1.17 -25.33 -4.74
C LYS A 290 -2.52 -24.61 -4.49
N LYS A 291 -2.76 -24.15 -3.27
CA LYS A 291 -3.97 -23.42 -2.86
C LYS A 291 -4.16 -22.20 -3.77
N MET A 292 -5.39 -21.93 -4.21
CA MET A 292 -5.69 -20.75 -5.03
C MET A 292 -5.56 -19.47 -4.20
N SER A 293 -5.08 -18.41 -4.83
CA SER A 293 -5.08 -17.05 -4.29
C SER A 293 -6.51 -16.59 -3.99
N LYS A 294 -6.70 -15.89 -2.86
CA LYS A 294 -7.99 -15.26 -2.51
C LYS A 294 -8.12 -13.87 -3.13
N ASN A 295 -7.04 -13.33 -3.71
CA ASN A 295 -6.99 -11.97 -4.21
C ASN A 295 -7.93 -11.76 -5.42
N PRO A 296 -9.02 -10.98 -5.28
CA PRO A 296 -10.01 -10.77 -6.32
C PRO A 296 -9.52 -9.84 -7.45
N ASN A 297 -8.36 -9.19 -7.27
CA ASN A 297 -7.80 -8.22 -8.21
C ASN A 297 -7.02 -8.88 -9.35
N PHE A 298 -6.61 -10.15 -9.22
CA PHE A 298 -5.98 -10.86 -10.34
C PHE A 298 -6.96 -11.03 -11.50
N VAL A 299 -6.53 -10.67 -12.72
CA VAL A 299 -7.35 -10.78 -13.94
C VAL A 299 -7.73 -12.23 -14.21
N THR A 300 -6.78 -13.14 -14.01
CA THR A 300 -6.98 -14.59 -14.06
C THR A 300 -6.69 -15.20 -12.69
N PRO A 301 -7.47 -16.19 -12.23
CA PRO A 301 -7.22 -16.86 -10.96
C PRO A 301 -5.77 -17.35 -10.87
N GLN A 302 -5.09 -17.01 -9.77
CA GLN A 302 -3.70 -17.38 -9.53
C GLN A 302 -3.62 -18.44 -8.45
N LEU A 303 -2.58 -19.27 -8.51
CA LEU A 303 -2.17 -20.07 -7.38
C LEU A 303 -1.55 -19.13 -6.34
N LYS A 304 -1.78 -19.34 -5.05
CA LYS A 304 -1.14 -18.58 -3.97
C LYS A 304 0.37 -18.62 -4.22
N GLY A 305 1.01 -17.45 -4.14
CA GLY A 305 2.42 -17.28 -4.48
C GLY A 305 3.26 -18.35 -3.79
N GLN A 306 3.98 -19.16 -4.57
CA GLN A 306 4.85 -20.18 -3.99
C GLN A 306 6.00 -19.48 -3.25
N ARG A 307 6.45 -20.05 -2.13
CA ARG A 307 7.63 -19.61 -1.39
C ARG A 307 8.73 -19.25 -2.39
N GLN A 308 9.16 -17.99 -2.44
CA GLN A 308 10.48 -17.68 -2.97
C GLN A 308 11.48 -18.18 -1.94
N THR A 309 11.74 -19.49 -1.94
CA THR A 309 12.98 -20.01 -1.35
C THR A 309 14.08 -19.37 -2.17
N ASN A 310 14.79 -18.41 -1.55
CA ASN A 310 15.89 -17.68 -2.15
C ASN A 310 16.67 -18.54 -3.14
N PHE A 311 16.82 -18.04 -4.37
CA PHE A 311 17.82 -18.53 -5.29
C PHE A 311 19.13 -18.70 -4.52
N SER A 312 19.60 -19.95 -4.41
CA SER A 312 20.99 -20.20 -4.06
C SER A 312 21.83 -19.45 -5.09
N ILE A 313 22.50 -18.39 -4.65
CA ILE A 313 23.61 -17.81 -5.39
C ILE A 313 24.64 -18.94 -5.48
N ASN A 314 24.61 -19.69 -6.57
CA ASN A 314 25.75 -20.52 -6.95
C ASN A 314 26.89 -19.54 -7.23
N MET A 315 27.79 -19.41 -6.26
CA MET A 315 29.13 -18.92 -6.53
C MET A 315 29.77 -19.88 -7.53
N MET A 316 30.01 -19.39 -8.74
CA MET A 316 31.10 -19.85 -9.60
C MET A 316 32.06 -18.69 -9.79
#